data_AF-A0A537S734-F1
#
_entry.id   AF-A0A537S734-F1
#
_cell.length_a   1.000
_cell.length_b   1.000
_cell.length_c   1.000
_cell.angle_alpha   90.00
_cell.angle_beta   90.00
_cell.angle_gamma   90.00
#
_symmetry.space_group_name_H-M   'P 1'
#
loop_
_entity.id
_entity.type
_entity.pdbx_description
1 polymer ?
#
loop_
_entity_poly.entity_id
_entity_poly.type
_entity_poly.pdbx_seq_one_letter_code
_entity_poly.pdbx_strand_id
1 'polypeptide(L)'
;MTRSDEWEAAMAERLGGGEWSFEVEESWAKIPDEIVLGDCAAVGVDSKDNVYAFNRGDHPIAVFDQAGNLLRTWGEGVFTRPHGVHMAPDDTIWLTDDGDHT
;
A
#
# COMPACT_ATOMS: atom_id res chain seq x y z
N MET A 1 -6.30 -32.08 -5.75
CA MET A 1 -5.62 -30.87 -5.29
C MET A 1 -6.44 -29.70 -5.78
N THR A 2 -7.14 -29.03 -4.88
CA THR A 2 -7.86 -27.80 -5.23
C THR A 2 -6.89 -26.63 -5.08
N ARG A 3 -7.13 -25.54 -5.82
CA ARG A 3 -6.42 -24.26 -5.69
C ARG A 3 -6.44 -23.72 -4.25
N SER A 4 -7.34 -24.28 -3.42
CA SER A 4 -7.45 -24.00 -2.01
C SER A 4 -6.35 -24.64 -1.14
N ASP A 5 -5.72 -25.72 -1.60
CA ASP A 5 -4.71 -26.43 -0.81
C ASP A 5 -3.31 -25.82 -1.04
N GLU A 6 -3.16 -25.01 -2.09
CA GLU A 6 -1.92 -24.31 -2.44
C GLU A 6 -1.72 -23.00 -1.66
N TRP A 7 -2.79 -22.38 -1.11
CA TRP A 7 -2.67 -21.13 -0.32
C TRP A 7 -2.48 -21.37 1.18
N GLU A 8 -3.06 -22.44 1.74
CA GLU A 8 -2.88 -22.81 3.16
C GLU A 8 -1.45 -23.30 3.48
N ALA A 9 -0.69 -23.71 2.46
CA ALA A 9 0.71 -24.14 2.61
C ALA A 9 1.73 -23.00 2.60
N ALA A 10 1.33 -21.76 2.27
CA ALA A 10 2.19 -20.59 2.23
C ALA A 10 2.30 -19.91 3.62
N MET A 11 2.60 -20.69 4.66
CA MET A 11 2.89 -20.15 6.00
C MET A 11 4.28 -19.49 6.00
N ALA A 12 4.29 -18.16 6.13
CA ALA A 12 5.46 -17.28 6.16
C ALA A 12 6.44 -17.53 5.01
N GLU A 13 6.08 -17.05 3.81
CA GLU A 13 6.98 -17.12 2.66
C GLU A 13 8.24 -16.28 2.94
N ARG A 14 9.31 -16.97 3.36
CA ARG A 14 10.62 -16.35 3.51
C ARG A 14 11.22 -16.13 2.12
N LEU A 15 11.25 -14.89 1.67
CA LEU A 15 11.81 -14.48 0.39
C LEU A 15 13.31 -14.24 0.50
N GLY A 16 14.05 -14.50 -0.58
CA GLY A 16 15.50 -14.27 -0.64
C GLY A 16 16.37 -15.42 -0.13
N GLY A 17 17.66 -15.16 0.06
CA GLY A 17 18.67 -16.15 0.44
C GLY A 17 20.07 -15.55 0.58
N GLY A 18 20.99 -16.28 1.22
CA GLY A 18 22.33 -15.76 1.53
C GLY A 18 22.28 -14.77 2.70
N GLU A 19 22.85 -13.57 2.53
CA GLU A 19 22.92 -12.55 3.59
C GLU A 19 21.59 -11.82 3.84
N TRP A 20 20.64 -11.86 2.90
CA TRP A 20 19.38 -11.14 3.01
C TRP A 20 18.21 -12.07 2.79
N SER A 21 17.34 -12.13 3.81
CA SER A 21 16.04 -12.81 3.74
C SER A 21 14.97 -11.92 4.32
N PHE A 22 13.77 -12.03 3.77
CA PHE A 22 12.60 -11.23 4.13
C PHE A 22 11.46 -12.16 4.48
N GLU A 23 10.61 -11.75 5.41
CA GLU A 23 9.39 -12.48 5.77
C GLU A 23 8.20 -11.57 5.48
N VAL A 24 7.14 -12.16 4.92
CA VAL A 24 5.90 -11.46 4.67
C VAL A 24 5.11 -11.36 5.97
N GLU A 25 4.71 -10.15 6.35
CA GLU A 25 3.74 -9.91 7.43
C GLU A 25 2.38 -9.58 6.81
N GLU A 26 1.57 -10.63 6.58
CA GLU A 26 0.27 -10.49 5.91
C GLU A 26 -0.74 -9.67 6.72
N SER A 27 -0.58 -9.64 8.04
CA SER A 27 -1.51 -8.94 8.95
C SER A 27 -1.06 -7.51 9.29
N TRP A 28 -0.02 -7.01 8.62
CA TRP A 28 0.57 -5.71 8.94
C TRP A 28 -0.46 -4.58 8.84
N ALA A 29 -1.12 -4.44 7.68
CA ALA A 29 -2.08 -3.38 7.45
C ALA A 29 -3.40 -3.64 8.21
N LYS A 30 -3.72 -2.77 9.17
CA LYS A 30 -4.94 -2.83 9.98
C LYS A 30 -5.94 -1.84 9.40
N ILE A 31 -6.77 -2.35 8.51
CA ILE A 31 -7.77 -1.57 7.77
C ILE A 31 -9.15 -1.87 8.37
N PRO A 32 -9.94 -0.86 8.77
CA PRO A 32 -11.32 -1.07 9.20
C PRO A 32 -12.19 -1.65 8.07
N ASP A 33 -13.20 -2.45 8.41
CA ASP A 33 -14.07 -3.14 7.44
C ASP A 33 -14.78 -2.17 6.47
N GLU A 34 -14.96 -0.91 6.86
CA GLU A 34 -15.58 0.13 6.04
C GLU A 34 -14.66 0.69 4.94
N ILE A 35 -13.35 0.48 5.06
CA ILE A 35 -12.36 0.99 4.11
C ILE A 35 -11.99 -0.13 3.14
N VAL A 36 -12.38 0.02 1.89
CA VAL A 36 -11.99 -0.90 0.82
C VAL A 36 -10.88 -0.25 -0.01
N LEU A 37 -9.67 -0.78 0.11
CA LEU A 37 -8.58 -0.41 -0.80
C LEU A 37 -8.74 -1.12 -2.13
N GLY A 38 -8.45 -0.41 -3.23
CA GLY A 38 -8.36 -1.00 -4.56
C GLY A 38 -6.93 -1.45 -4.89
N ASP A 39 -6.64 -1.62 -6.17
CA ASP A 39 -5.27 -1.86 -6.66
C ASP A 39 -4.33 -0.77 -6.13
N CYS A 40 -3.36 -1.14 -5.29
CA CYS A 40 -2.31 -0.24 -4.82
C CYS A 40 -1.26 -0.09 -5.92
N ALA A 41 -1.26 1.07 -6.58
CA ALA A 41 -0.40 1.32 -7.74
C ALA A 41 1.01 1.75 -7.35
N ALA A 42 1.15 2.45 -6.22
CA ALA A 42 2.45 2.91 -5.72
C ALA A 42 2.42 3.16 -4.21
N VAL A 43 3.61 3.14 -3.61
CA VAL A 43 3.82 3.46 -2.19
C VAL A 43 4.90 4.53 -2.03
N GLY A 44 4.77 5.37 -1.01
CA GLY A 44 5.80 6.31 -0.55
C GLY A 44 5.96 6.22 0.96
N VAL A 45 7.14 6.58 1.48
CA VAL A 45 7.43 6.54 2.92
C VAL A 45 7.99 7.90 3.34
N ASP A 46 7.39 8.53 4.35
CA ASP A 46 7.85 9.81 4.89
C ASP A 46 8.99 9.64 5.91
N SER A 47 9.55 10.76 6.37
CA SER A 47 10.65 10.81 7.33
C SER A 47 10.34 10.19 8.71
N LYS A 48 9.08 9.81 8.97
CA LYS A 48 8.60 9.19 10.21
C LYS A 48 8.22 7.72 10.03
N ASP A 49 8.63 7.11 8.91
CA ASP A 49 8.27 5.75 8.53
C ASP A 49 6.76 5.53 8.36
N ASN A 50 5.99 6.59 8.05
CA ASN A 50 4.60 6.40 7.65
C ASN A 50 4.56 5.97 6.19
N VAL A 51 3.77 4.93 5.89
CA VAL A 51 3.59 4.38 4.54
C VAL A 51 2.34 4.98 3.91
N TYR A 52 2.49 5.62 2.76
CA TYR A 52 1.42 6.17 1.95
C TYR A 52 1.14 5.20 0.81
N ALA A 53 0.02 4.49 0.89
CA ALA A 53 -0.45 3.60 -0.16
C ALA A 53 -1.38 4.35 -1.11
N PHE A 54 -0.93 4.57 -2.35
CA PHE A 54 -1.74 5.19 -3.39
C PHE A 54 -2.45 4.11 -4.20
N ASN A 55 -3.75 4.00 -3.94
CA ASN A 55 -4.59 2.91 -4.40
C ASN A 55 -5.82 3.42 -5.15
N ARG A 56 -6.48 2.54 -5.89
CA ARG A 56 -7.62 2.87 -6.76
C ARG A 56 -8.99 2.61 -6.11
N GLY A 57 -9.04 2.48 -4.79
CA GLY A 57 -10.28 2.35 -4.03
C GLY A 57 -10.95 3.71 -3.78
N ASP A 58 -12.00 3.69 -2.97
CA ASP A 58 -12.79 4.89 -2.63
C ASP A 58 -11.97 5.94 -1.87
N HIS A 59 -10.85 5.52 -1.26
CA HIS A 59 -9.90 6.33 -0.52
C HIS A 59 -8.53 6.28 -1.20
N PRO A 60 -8.22 7.17 -2.15
CA PRO A 60 -7.04 7.03 -3.01
C PRO A 60 -5.72 6.95 -2.25
N ILE A 61 -5.56 7.70 -1.16
CA ILE A 61 -4.41 7.57 -0.26
C ILE A 61 -4.88 6.99 1.07
N ALA A 62 -4.22 5.91 1.49
CA ALA A 62 -4.26 5.41 2.86
C ALA A 62 -2.88 5.56 3.50
N VAL A 63 -2.81 6.15 4.68
CA VAL A 63 -1.55 6.39 5.40
C VAL A 63 -1.49 5.51 6.63
N PHE A 64 -0.44 4.72 6.74
CA PHE A 64 -0.19 3.80 7.85
C PHE A 64 1.04 4.21 8.65
N ASP A 65 1.08 3.92 9.94
CA ASP A 65 2.34 3.95 10.68
C ASP A 65 3.17 2.67 10.44
N GLN A 66 4.37 2.61 11.01
CA GLN A 66 5.27 1.46 10.90
C GLN A 66 4.65 0.14 11.41
N ALA A 67 3.70 0.20 12.34
CA ALA A 67 2.99 -0.97 12.86
C ALA A 67 1.73 -1.32 12.06
N GLY A 68 1.53 -0.63 10.92
CA GLY A 68 0.42 -0.81 9.98
C GLY A 68 -0.92 -0.32 10.51
N ASN A 69 -0.94 0.52 11.55
CA ASN A 69 -2.18 1.17 11.98
C ASN A 69 -2.56 2.24 10.95
N LEU A 70 -3.79 2.20 10.45
CA LEU A 70 -4.31 3.26 9.57
C LEU A 70 -4.42 4.57 10.36
N LEU A 71 -3.64 5.57 9.94
CA LEU A 71 -3.62 6.89 10.55
C LEU A 71 -4.68 7.82 9.96
N ARG A 72 -4.84 7.79 8.63
CA ARG A 72 -5.81 8.61 7.88
C ARG A 72 -5.93 8.17 6.43
N THR A 73 -7.01 8.57 5.79
CA THR A 73 -7.21 8.51 4.34
C THR A 73 -7.45 9.90 3.74
N TRP A 74 -7.21 10.07 2.44
CA TRP A 74 -7.54 11.29 1.70
C TRP A 74 -7.43 11.09 0.17
N GLY A 75 -7.85 12.11 -0.60
CA GLY A 75 -7.70 12.18 -2.07
C GLY A 75 -8.99 11.90 -2.83
N GLU A 76 -10.10 11.74 -2.13
CA GLU A 76 -11.42 11.46 -2.67
C GLU A 76 -11.85 12.55 -3.66
N GLY A 77 -12.28 12.14 -4.85
CA GLY A 77 -12.71 13.05 -5.92
C GLY A 77 -11.60 13.87 -6.58
N VAL A 78 -10.33 13.65 -6.22
CA VAL A 78 -9.18 14.33 -6.85
C VAL A 78 -8.61 13.51 -8.01
N PHE A 79 -8.67 12.18 -7.93
CA PHE A 79 -8.04 11.26 -8.87
C PHE A 79 -9.08 10.44 -9.64
N THR A 80 -8.91 10.36 -10.96
CA THR A 80 -9.63 9.45 -11.86
C THR A 80 -8.98 8.07 -11.86
N ARG A 81 -7.64 8.01 -11.93
CA ARG A 81 -6.88 6.76 -11.81
C ARG A 81 -5.52 6.99 -11.15
N PRO A 82 -5.44 6.80 -9.82
CA PRO A 82 -4.18 6.74 -9.08
C PRO A 82 -3.12 5.83 -9.73
N HIS A 83 -1.90 6.35 -9.86
CA HIS A 83 -0.77 5.61 -10.44
C HIS A 83 0.54 5.80 -9.68
N GLY A 84 1.22 6.94 -9.82
CA GLY A 84 2.59 7.13 -9.30
C GLY A 84 2.66 7.91 -8.00
N VAL A 85 3.67 7.62 -7.18
CA VAL A 85 4.03 8.34 -5.96
C VAL A 85 5.51 8.68 -6.00
N HIS A 86 5.87 9.91 -5.62
CA HIS A 86 7.23 10.28 -5.23
C HIS A 86 7.20 11.04 -3.91
N MET A 87 7.87 10.50 -2.89
CA MET A 87 8.09 11.20 -1.62
C MET A 87 9.48 11.86 -1.65
N ALA A 88 9.51 13.18 -1.50
CA ALA A 88 10.74 13.95 -1.43
C ALA A 88 11.34 13.93 -0.01
N PRO A 89 12.64 14.29 0.17
CA PRO A 89 13.30 14.29 1.48
C PRO A 89 12.72 15.27 2.52
N ASP A 90 11.90 16.23 2.09
CA ASP A 90 11.21 17.20 2.95
C ASP A 90 9.74 16.80 3.23
N ASP A 91 9.39 15.54 2.96
CA ASP A 91 8.04 14.96 3.04
C ASP A 91 7.01 15.56 2.07
N THR A 92 7.45 16.31 1.05
CA THR A 92 6.58 16.69 -0.07
C THR A 92 6.25 15.46 -0.91
N ILE A 93 4.95 15.18 -1.11
CA ILE A 93 4.48 14.06 -1.93
C ILE A 93 3.98 14.56 -3.29
N TRP A 94 4.47 13.94 -4.37
CA TRP A 94 3.99 14.13 -5.74
C TRP A 94 3.22 12.88 -6.18
N LEU A 95 2.01 13.10 -6.68
CA LEU A 95 1.11 12.03 -7.12
C LEU A 95 0.79 12.20 -8.60
N THR A 96 0.71 11.10 -9.33
CA THR A 96 0.30 11.12 -10.74
C THR A 96 -0.99 10.35 -10.95
N ASP A 97 -1.90 11.00 -11.67
CA ASP A 97 -3.09 10.38 -12.23
C ASP A 97 -2.81 10.00 -13.68
N ASP A 98 -3.08 8.74 -14.04
CA ASP A 98 -2.95 8.27 -15.42
C ASP A 98 -4.30 7.90 -16.05
N GLY A 99 -5.41 8.46 -15.55
CA GLY A 99 -6.72 8.47 -16.18
C GLY A 99 -7.19 9.86 -16.64
N ASP A 100 -6.72 10.93 -16.00
CA ASP A 100 -7.13 12.31 -16.25
C ASP A 100 -6.12 13.06 -17.14
N HIS A 101 -6.19 12.85 -18.46
CA HIS A 101 -5.29 13.48 -19.45
C HIS A 101 -6.02 14.45 -20.40
N THR A 102 -7.07 15.13 -19.92
CA THR A 102 -7.90 16.00 -20.78
C THR A 102 -7.41 17.44 -20.91
#